data_AF-A0A8T4S422-F1
#
_entry.id   AF-A0A8T4S422-F1
#
_cell.length_a   1.000
_cell.length_b   1.000
_cell.length_c   1.000
_cell.angle_alpha   90.00
_cell.angle_beta   90.00
_cell.angle_gamma   90.00
#
_symmetry.space_group_name_H-M   'P 1'
#
loop_
_entity.id
_entity.type
_entity.pdbx_description
1 polymer ?
#
loop_
_entity_poly.entity_id
_entity_poly.type
_entity_poly.pdbx_seq_one_letter_code
_entity_poly.pdbx_strand_id
1 'polypeptide(L)'
;MVSITISVEDSFKERLKIFPWVNWSEVGREESLKKEIFDRFIKTNKLSEFDRKFCDIIDWHPVDELPLREEYVKKLKALSEKKPYGKAMTLKEFNKWCEKL
;
A
#
# COMPACT_ATOMS: atom_id res chain seq x y z
N MET A 1 -5.06 -11.22 29.67
CA MET A 1 -5.67 -10.69 28.43
C MET A 1 -5.40 -9.19 28.42
N VAL A 2 -4.66 -8.68 27.45
CA VAL A 2 -4.33 -7.23 27.37
C VAL A 2 -5.40 -6.54 26.54
N SER A 3 -5.93 -5.42 27.03
CA SER A 3 -6.89 -4.59 26.31
C SER A 3 -6.32 -3.20 26.07
N ILE A 4 -6.63 -2.62 24.91
CA ILE A 4 -6.31 -1.24 24.57
C ILE A 4 -7.64 -0.50 24.47
N THR A 5 -7.74 0.64 25.16
CA THR A 5 -8.91 1.53 25.07
C THR A 5 -8.51 2.77 24.31
N ILE A 6 -9.22 3.05 23.22
CA ILE A 6 -8.96 4.21 22.36
C ILE A 6 -10.15 5.14 22.46
N SER A 7 -9.89 6.41 22.80
CA SER A 7 -10.91 7.45 22.76
C SER A 7 -11.08 7.90 21.32
N VAL A 8 -12.30 7.78 20.81
CA VAL A 8 -12.67 8.19 19.45
C VAL A 8 -13.93 9.04 19.51
N GLU A 9 -14.09 9.89 18.50
CA GLU A 9 -15.28 10.72 18.34
C GLU A 9 -16.55 9.86 18.19
N ASP A 10 -17.67 10.33 18.73
CA ASP A 10 -18.92 9.58 18.70
C ASP A 10 -19.43 9.37 17.27
N SER A 11 -19.21 10.33 16.36
CA SER A 11 -19.53 10.19 14.93
C SER A 11 -18.79 9.01 14.28
N PHE A 12 -17.57 8.70 14.74
CA PHE A 12 -16.83 7.54 14.28
C PHE A 12 -17.40 6.24 14.85
N LYS A 13 -17.77 6.22 16.14
CA LYS A 13 -18.42 5.04 16.75
C LYS A 13 -19.71 4.67 16.03
N GLU A 14 -20.54 5.65 15.69
CA GLU A 14 -21.78 5.40 14.95
C GLU A 14 -21.52 4.81 13.56
N ARG A 15 -20.46 5.25 12.87
CA ARG A 15 -20.06 4.64 11.59
C ARG A 15 -19.59 3.19 11.74
N LEU A 16 -18.83 2.86 12.78
CA LEU A 16 -18.38 1.49 13.02
C LEU A 16 -19.56 0.54 13.29
N LYS A 17 -20.59 1.01 13.99
CA LYS A 17 -21.80 0.23 14.28
C LYS A 17 -22.57 -0.19 13.03
N ILE A 18 -22.39 0.47 11.89
CA ILE A 18 -23.00 0.09 10.60
C ILE A 18 -22.47 -1.27 10.12
N PHE A 19 -21.25 -1.64 10.52
CA PHE A 19 -20.60 -2.90 10.13
C PHE A 19 -20.36 -3.79 11.37
N PRO A 20 -21.44 -4.26 12.05
CA PRO A 20 -21.30 -5.05 13.27
C PRO A 20 -20.68 -6.43 13.04
N TRP A 21 -20.66 -6.91 11.78
CA TRP A 21 -20.06 -8.19 11.41
C TRP A 21 -18.53 -8.11 11.25
N VAL A 22 -17.95 -6.91 11.25
CA VAL A 22 -16.50 -6.73 11.14
C VAL A 22 -15.86 -6.94 12.50
N ASN A 23 -14.80 -7.75 12.56
CA ASN A 23 -13.98 -7.88 13.75
C ASN A 23 -13.04 -6.67 13.88
N TRP A 24 -13.56 -5.57 14.42
CA TRP A 24 -12.81 -4.33 14.61
C TRP A 24 -11.57 -4.46 15.48
N SER A 25 -11.52 -5.47 16.36
CA SER A 25 -10.31 -5.77 17.14
C SER A 25 -9.19 -6.30 16.26
N GLU A 26 -9.51 -7.11 15.25
CA GLU A 26 -8.51 -7.62 14.31
C GLU A 26 -7.99 -6.51 13.41
N VAL A 27 -8.89 -5.69 12.86
CA VAL A 27 -8.52 -4.51 12.08
C VAL A 27 -7.59 -3.60 12.89
N GLY A 28 -7.93 -3.33 14.16
CA GLY A 28 -7.07 -2.52 15.03
C GLY A 28 -5.69 -3.13 15.26
N ARG A 29 -5.58 -4.46 15.39
CA ARG A 29 -4.29 -5.16 15.52
C ARG A 29 -3.47 -5.05 14.23
N GLU A 30 -4.08 -5.33 13.08
CA GLU A 30 -3.42 -5.25 11.78
C GLU A 30 -2.91 -3.85 11.49
N GLU A 31 -3.75 -2.82 11.65
CA GLU A 31 -3.39 -1.43 11.38
C GLU A 31 -2.31 -0.92 12.34
N SER A 32 -2.33 -1.36 13.60
CA SER A 32 -1.26 -1.02 14.55
C SER A 32 0.09 -1.63 14.13
N LEU A 33 0.08 -2.88 13.68
CA LEU A 33 1.29 -3.56 13.17
C LEU A 33 1.79 -2.92 11.88
N LYS A 34 0.91 -2.65 10.91
CA LYS A 34 1.27 -1.91 9.68
C LYS A 34 1.95 -0.60 10.00
N LYS A 35 1.39 0.17 10.95
CA LYS A 35 1.95 1.45 11.36
C LYS A 35 3.35 1.31 11.96
N GLU A 36 3.55 0.33 12.83
CA GLU A 36 4.85 0.04 13.45
C GLU A 36 5.90 -0.39 12.41
N ILE A 37 5.51 -1.27 11.49
CA ILE A 37 6.35 -1.74 10.38
C ILE A 37 6.73 -0.58 9.47
N PHE A 38 5.76 0.24 9.07
CA PHE A 38 5.97 1.41 8.24
C PHE A 38 6.96 2.38 8.89
N ASP A 39 6.77 2.72 10.17
CA ASP A 39 7.64 3.65 10.88
C ASP A 39 9.08 3.11 11.01
N ARG A 40 9.27 1.80 11.19
CA ARG A 40 10.60 1.16 11.12
C ARG A 40 11.18 1.18 9.71
N PHE A 41 10.36 0.91 8.71
CA PHE A 41 10.77 0.87 7.31
C PHE A 41 11.24 2.25 6.85
N ILE A 42 10.52 3.33 7.18
CA ILE A 42 10.94 4.70 6.86
C ILE A 42 12.30 5.04 7.46
N LYS A 43 12.59 4.56 8.67
CA LYS A 43 13.86 4.84 9.35
C LYS A 43 15.04 4.02 8.81
N THR A 44 14.80 2.77 8.43
CA THR A 44 15.88 1.80 8.15
C THR A 44 15.95 1.34 6.69
N ASN A 45 14.89 1.60 5.93
CA ASN A 45 14.61 1.09 4.58
C ASN A 45 14.72 -0.43 4.48
N LYS A 46 14.44 -1.16 5.58
CA LYS A 46 14.53 -2.61 5.68
C LYS A 46 13.30 -3.17 6.37
N LEU A 47 12.92 -4.38 5.97
CA LEU A 47 11.90 -5.19 6.63
C LEU A 47 12.57 -6.40 7.26
N SER A 48 12.18 -6.74 8.49
CA SER A 48 12.57 -8.01 9.09
C SER A 48 11.85 -9.17 8.40
N GLU A 49 12.32 -10.41 8.61
CA GLU A 49 11.65 -11.59 8.04
C GLU A 49 10.21 -11.73 8.56
N PHE A 50 9.98 -11.40 9.84
CA PHE A 50 8.64 -11.39 10.42
C PHE A 50 7.74 -10.35 9.74
N ASP A 51 8.24 -9.11 9.58
CA ASP A 51 7.46 -8.04 8.95
C ASP A 51 7.10 -8.41 7.50
N ARG A 52 8.02 -9.04 6.75
CA ARG A 52 7.75 -9.50 5.38
C ARG A 52 6.65 -10.55 5.33
N LYS A 53 6.71 -11.58 6.18
CA LYS A 53 5.67 -12.61 6.22
C LYS A 53 4.31 -12.02 6.55
N PHE A 54 4.25 -11.07 7.47
CA PHE A 54 3.02 -10.36 7.78
C PHE A 54 2.49 -9.59 6.55
N CYS A 55 3.34 -8.77 5.91
CA CYS A 55 3.03 -8.03 4.70
C CYS A 55 2.47 -8.92 3.58
N ASP A 56 3.10 -10.08 3.35
CA ASP A 56 2.70 -11.04 2.31
C ASP A 56 1.31 -11.66 2.60
N ILE A 57 0.99 -11.94 3.86
CA ILE A 57 -0.30 -12.54 4.25
C ILE A 57 -1.47 -11.60 3.96
N ILE A 58 -1.27 -10.30 4.13
CA ILE A 58 -2.31 -9.28 4.00
C ILE A 58 -2.25 -8.52 2.67
N ASP A 59 -1.35 -8.93 1.75
CA ASP A 59 -1.12 -8.30 0.45
C ASP A 59 -0.88 -6.78 0.55
N TRP A 60 0.01 -6.37 1.45
CA TRP A 60 0.34 -4.95 1.69
C TRP A 60 1.84 -4.75 1.80
N HIS A 61 2.38 -3.68 1.23
CA HIS A 61 3.77 -3.29 1.39
C HIS A 61 3.89 -1.84 1.90
N PRO A 62 4.86 -1.49 2.78
CA PRO A 62 5.02 -0.12 3.30
C PRO A 62 5.20 0.98 2.25
N VAL A 63 5.59 0.61 1.03
CA VAL A 63 5.75 1.57 -0.08
C VAL A 63 4.42 2.04 -0.64
N ASP A 64 3.34 1.29 -0.41
CA ASP A 64 2.00 1.59 -0.90
C ASP A 64 1.42 2.84 -0.20
N GLU A 65 1.84 3.08 1.04
CA GLU A 65 1.49 4.27 1.83
C GLU A 65 2.32 5.51 1.47
N LEU A 66 3.38 5.36 0.66
CA LEU A 66 4.22 6.49 0.28
C LEU A 66 3.50 7.36 -0.77
N PRO A 67 3.57 8.69 -0.63
CA PRO A 67 3.05 9.57 -1.65
C PRO A 67 3.80 9.34 -2.97
N LEU A 68 3.05 9.39 -4.08
CA LEU A 68 3.64 9.34 -5.41
C LEU A 68 4.65 10.49 -5.57
N ARG A 69 5.85 10.18 -6.06
CA ARG A 69 6.85 11.23 -6.32
C ARG A 69 6.33 12.16 -7.42
N GLU A 70 6.20 13.44 -7.09
CA GLU A 70 5.67 14.45 -8.01
C GLU A 70 6.42 14.51 -9.34
N GLU A 71 7.72 14.24 -9.34
CA GLU A 71 8.53 14.20 -10.56
C GLU A 71 8.01 13.18 -11.57
N TYR A 72 7.60 11.99 -11.11
CA TYR A 72 7.03 10.97 -11.99
C TYR A 72 5.64 11.38 -12.46
N VAL A 73 4.83 11.99 -11.59
CA VAL A 73 3.51 12.52 -11.97
C VAL A 73 3.64 13.58 -13.05
N LYS A 74 4.59 14.52 -12.91
CA LYS A 74 4.87 15.58 -13.90
C LYS A 74 5.35 14.99 -15.22
N LYS A 75 6.25 14.00 -15.18
CA LYS A 75 6.70 13.28 -16.38
C LYS A 75 5.53 12.60 -17.08
N LEU A 76 4.71 11.83 -16.36
CA LEU A 76 3.56 11.13 -16.93
C LEU A 76 2.54 12.10 -17.55
N LYS A 77 2.25 13.22 -16.88
CA LYS A 77 1.38 14.28 -17.45
C LYS A 77 1.94 14.83 -18.77
N ALA A 78 3.22 15.20 -18.78
CA ALA A 78 3.88 15.69 -19.98
C ALA A 78 3.92 14.67 -21.13
N LEU A 79 4.00 13.37 -20.81
CA LEU A 79 3.94 12.29 -21.80
C LEU A 79 2.51 12.08 -22.33
N SER A 80 1.50 12.18 -21.45
CA SER A 80 0.08 12.03 -21.83
C SER A 80 -0.42 13.14 -22.75
N GLU A 81 0.11 14.35 -22.59
CA GLU A 81 -0.21 15.51 -23.44
C GLU A 81 0.46 15.43 -24.83
N LYS A 82 1.53 14.65 -24.96
CA LYS A 82 2.36 14.56 -26.18
C LYS A 82 2.14 13.24 -26.93
N LYS A 83 0.94 13.02 -27.49
CA LYS A 83 0.59 11.87 -28.37
C LYS A 83 0.79 10.49 -27.67
N PRO A 84 0.32 9.36 -28.24
CA PRO A 84 0.46 8.07 -27.56
C PRO A 84 1.94 7.74 -27.34
N TYR A 85 2.37 7.79 -26.07
CA TYR A 85 3.72 7.45 -25.65
C TYR A 85 3.81 5.93 -25.49
N GLY A 86 4.02 5.26 -26.62
CA GLY A 86 4.14 3.81 -26.69
C GLY A 86 3.91 3.32 -28.10
N LYS A 87 4.81 2.49 -28.61
CA LYS A 87 4.52 1.74 -29.84
C LYS A 87 3.56 0.62 -29.44
N ALA A 88 2.35 0.63 -29.99
CA ALA A 88 1.47 -0.53 -29.84
C ALA A 88 2.23 -1.76 -30.32
N MET A 89 2.44 -2.72 -29.43
CA MET A 89 3.16 -3.94 -29.73
C MET A 89 2.29 -5.14 -29.40
N THR A 90 2.44 -6.18 -30.21
CA THR A 90 1.81 -7.47 -29.99
C THR A 90 2.51 -8.23 -28.87
N LEU A 91 1.83 -9.22 -28.27
CA LEU A 91 2.40 -10.06 -27.21
C LEU A 91 3.74 -10.71 -27.62
N LYS A 92 3.86 -11.10 -28.90
CA LYS A 92 5.09 -11.68 -29.47
C LYS A 92 6.23 -10.68 -29.52
N GLU A 93 5.95 -9.42 -29.84
CA GLU A 93 6.94 -8.35 -29.87
C GLU A 93 7.40 -7.96 -28.47
N PHE A 94 6.48 -7.97 -27.49
CA PHE A 94 6.79 -7.73 -26.08
C PHE A 94 7.73 -8.80 -25.51
N ASN A 95 7.39 -10.08 -25.69
CA ASN A 95 8.22 -11.17 -25.18
C ASN A 95 9.65 -11.13 -25.75
N LYS A 96 9.78 -10.85 -27.05
CA LYS A 96 11.09 -10.70 -27.71
C LYS A 96 11.88 -9.48 -27.22
N TRP A 97 11.20 -8.44 -26.75
CA TRP A 97 11.85 -7.28 -26.14
C TRP A 97 12.34 -7.59 -24.72
N CYS A 98 11.53 -8.26 -23.90
CA CYS A 98 11.92 -8.69 -22.56
C CYS A 98 13.10 -9.67 -22.56
N GLU A 99 13.19 -10.57 -23.55
CA GLU A 99 14.34 -11.49 -23.71
C GLU A 99 15.65 -10.78 -24.06
N LYS A 100 15.61 -9.52 -24.50
CA LYS A 100 16.78 -8.72 -24.88
C LYS A 100 17.24 -7.75 -23.80
N LEU A 101 16.47 -7.61 -22.71
CA LEU A 101 16.77 -6.79 -21.54
C LEU A 101 17.68 -7.55 -20.58
#